data_AF-A0A661ILJ9-F1
#
_entry.id   AF-A0A661ILJ9-F1
#
_cell.length_a   1.000
_cell.length_b   1.000
_cell.length_c   1.000
_cell.angle_alpha   90.00
_cell.angle_beta   90.00
_cell.angle_gamma   90.00
#
_symmetry.space_group_name_H-M   'P 1'
#
loop_
_entity.id
_entity.type
_entity.pdbx_description
1 polymer ?
#
loop_
_entity_poly.entity_id
_entity_poly.type
_entity_poly.pdbx_seq_one_letter_code
_entity_poly.pdbx_strand_id
1 'polypeptide(L)'
;MEEGKVRRSNWGLIFALLVLAASILFTGIRISKTMEAEFDQLRGQVVQEIERAKEDLRREAISSIFAYRRAAREGRTLTLKDLQEGSRFAQTALKAPR
;
A
#
# COMPACT_ATOMS: atom_id res chain seq x y z
N MET A 1 -65.20 7.25 17.44
CA MET A 1 -64.28 7.19 16.28
C MET A 1 -62.92 7.85 16.59
N GLU A 2 -62.36 7.68 17.80
CA GLU A 2 -61.09 8.34 18.16
C GLU A 2 -59.91 7.37 18.32
N GLU A 3 -60.14 6.11 18.70
CA GLU A 3 -59.07 5.13 18.94
C GLU A 3 -58.27 4.77 17.67
N GLY A 4 -58.89 4.76 16.49
CA GLY A 4 -58.22 4.45 15.22
C GLY A 4 -57.28 5.55 14.74
N LYS A 5 -57.47 6.80 15.17
CA LYS A 5 -56.71 7.97 14.71
C LYS A 5 -55.38 8.12 15.45
N VAL A 6 -55.38 7.86 16.77
CA VAL A 6 -54.17 7.83 17.61
C VAL A 6 -53.27 6.65 17.25
N ARG A 7 -53.86 5.46 17.02
CA ARG A 7 -53.10 4.26 16.63
C ARG A 7 -52.38 4.45 15.30
N ARG A 8 -53.04 5.06 14.30
CA ARG A 8 -52.44 5.35 12.98
C ARG A 8 -51.36 6.44 13.04
N SER A 9 -51.45 7.38 13.98
CA SER A 9 -50.43 8.41 14.23
C SER A 9 -49.16 7.84 14.88
N ASN A 10 -49.29 6.90 15.83
CA ASN A 10 -48.13 6.21 16.43
C ASN A 10 -47.34 5.38 15.41
N TRP A 11 -48.01 4.76 14.43
CA TRP A 11 -47.33 4.02 13.36
C TRP A 11 -46.44 4.92 12.50
N GLY A 12 -46.86 6.17 12.23
CA GLY A 12 -46.03 7.13 11.50
C GLY A 12 -44.75 7.52 12.24
N LEU A 13 -44.85 7.70 13.56
CA LEU A 13 -43.70 7.99 14.42
C LEU A 13 -42.71 6.82 14.47
N ILE A 14 -43.23 5.59 14.62
CA ILE A 14 -42.42 4.37 14.60
C ILE A 14 -41.70 4.22 13.26
N PHE A 15 -42.39 4.48 12.15
CA PHE A 15 -41.78 4.40 10.82
C PHE A 15 -40.69 5.46 10.63
N ALA A 16 -40.91 6.69 11.09
CA ALA A 16 -39.91 7.75 11.03
C ALA A 16 -38.65 7.39 11.86
N LEU A 17 -38.82 6.80 13.05
CA LEU A 17 -37.71 6.34 13.88
C LEU A 17 -36.92 5.19 13.22
N LEU A 18 -37.61 4.26 12.56
CA LEU A 18 -36.96 3.17 11.82
C LEU A 18 -36.17 3.68 10.61
N VAL A 19 -36.72 4.65 9.86
CA VAL A 19 -36.03 5.28 8.74
C VAL A 19 -34.79 6.03 9.22
N LEU A 20 -34.90 6.79 10.31
CA LEU A 20 -33.77 7.49 10.91
C LEU A 20 -32.66 6.51 11.34
N ALA A 21 -33.02 5.44 12.05
CA ALA A 21 -32.07 4.42 12.48
C ALA A 21 -31.39 3.72 11.28
N ALA A 22 -32.17 3.38 10.24
CA ALA A 22 -31.65 2.80 9.01
C ALA A 22 -30.70 3.76 8.28
N SER A 23 -30.99 5.06 8.22
CA SER A 23 -30.12 6.05 7.60
C SER A 23 -28.79 6.22 8.35
N ILE A 24 -28.81 6.20 9.68
CA ILE A 24 -27.59 6.28 10.50
C ILE A 24 -26.74 5.02 10.32
N LEU A 25 -27.35 3.83 10.40
CA LEU A 25 -26.66 2.55 10.20
C LEU A 25 -26.09 2.43 8.78
N PHE A 26 -26.86 2.82 7.76
CA PHE A 26 -26.43 2.79 6.36
C PHE A 26 -25.25 3.72 6.11
N THR A 27 -25.31 4.94 6.67
CA THR A 27 -24.19 5.91 6.59
C THR A 27 -22.94 5.36 7.27
N GLY A 28 -23.07 4.78 8.47
CA GLY A 28 -21.96 4.16 9.19
C GLY A 28 -21.31 3.01 8.41
N ILE A 29 -22.10 2.09 7.86
CA ILE A 29 -21.59 0.95 7.06
C ILE A 29 -20.87 1.46 5.80
N ARG A 30 -21.40 2.49 5.13
CA ARG A 30 -20.75 3.04 3.93
C ARG A 30 -19.39 3.65 4.26
N ILE A 31 -19.31 4.44 5.34
CA ILE A 31 -18.07 5.10 5.77
C ILE A 31 -17.02 4.05 6.13
N SER A 32 -17.39 3.02 6.90
CA SER A 32 -16.46 1.94 7.27
C SER A 32 -15.92 1.22 6.04
N LYS A 33 -16.77 0.88 5.06
CA LYS A 33 -16.34 0.22 3.82
C LYS A 33 -15.45 1.10 2.96
N THR A 34 -15.73 2.40 2.86
CA THR A 34 -14.86 3.33 2.12
C THR A 34 -13.52 3.52 2.81
N MET A 35 -13.49 3.62 4.14
CA MET A 35 -12.23 3.72 4.89
C MET A 35 -11.41 2.44 4.79
N GLU A 36 -12.03 1.26 4.90
CA GLU A 36 -11.34 -0.02 4.73
C GLU A 36 -10.72 -0.15 3.32
N ALA A 37 -11.42 0.30 2.29
CA ALA A 37 -10.89 0.36 0.92
C ALA A 37 -9.73 1.35 0.78
N GLU A 38 -9.80 2.54 1.40
CA GLU A 38 -8.69 3.51 1.42
C GLU A 38 -7.47 2.97 2.18
N PHE A 39 -7.68 2.28 3.30
CA PHE A 39 -6.60 1.65 4.07
C PHE A 39 -5.92 0.51 3.30
N ASP A 40 -6.69 -0.32 2.59
CA ASP A 40 -6.12 -1.38 1.76
C ASP A 40 -5.34 -0.82 0.57
N GLN A 41 -5.81 0.29 -0.03
CA GLN A 41 -5.07 1.00 -1.06
C GLN A 41 -3.76 1.59 -0.52
N LEU A 42 -3.80 2.26 0.64
CA LEU A 42 -2.60 2.78 1.30
C LEU A 42 -1.61 1.67 1.62
N ARG A 43 -2.10 0.55 2.14
CA ARG A 43 -1.29 -0.63 2.46
C ARG A 43 -0.64 -1.19 1.20
N GLY A 44 -1.39 -1.29 0.11
CA GLY A 44 -0.86 -1.72 -1.19
C GLY A 44 0.26 -0.81 -1.69
N GLN A 45 0.08 0.51 -1.58
CA GLN A 45 1.10 1.50 -1.96
C GLN A 45 2.37 1.38 -1.10
N VAL A 46 2.22 1.28 0.23
CA VAL A 46 3.36 1.13 1.14
C VAL A 46 4.12 -0.16 0.88
N VAL A 47 3.43 -1.27 0.64
CA VAL A 47 4.07 -2.55 0.30
C VAL A 47 4.85 -2.43 -1.02
N GLN A 48 4.28 -1.79 -2.05
CA GLN A 48 4.97 -1.57 -3.31
C GLN A 48 6.22 -0.68 -3.14
N GLU A 49 6.15 0.37 -2.32
CA GLU A 49 7.31 1.21 -2.03
C GLU A 49 8.41 0.45 -1.29
N ILE A 50 8.04 -0.37 -0.30
CA ILE A 50 8.99 -1.23 0.43
C ILE A 50 9.64 -2.24 -0.51
N GLU A 51 8.87 -2.85 -1.42
CA GLU A 51 9.41 -3.77 -2.41
C GLU A 51 10.38 -3.09 -3.37
N ARG A 52 10.04 -1.90 -3.88
CA ARG A 52 10.95 -1.10 -4.73
C ARG A 52 12.23 -0.72 -4.00
N ALA A 53 12.12 -0.22 -2.77
CA ALA A 53 13.27 0.14 -1.94
C ALA A 53 14.19 -1.07 -1.68
N LYS A 54 13.60 -2.26 -1.48
CA LYS A 54 14.34 -3.50 -1.31
C LYS A 54 15.09 -3.91 -2.59
N GLU A 55 14.48 -3.74 -3.76
CA GLU A 55 15.15 -4.00 -5.03
C GLU A 55 16.30 -3.03 -5.30
N ASP A 56 16.10 -1.74 -5.01
CA ASP A 56 17.14 -0.71 -5.14
C ASP A 56 18.32 -0.98 -4.20
N LEU A 57 18.06 -1.29 -2.92
CA LEU A 57 19.09 -1.68 -1.95
C LEU A 57 19.86 -2.93 -2.41
N ARG A 58 19.15 -3.93 -2.93
CA ARG A 58 19.78 -5.14 -3.45
C ARG A 58 20.69 -4.81 -4.62
N ARG A 59 20.26 -3.94 -5.54
CA ARG A 59 21.03 -3.50 -6.69
C ARG A 59 22.29 -2.74 -6.28
N GLU A 60 22.18 -1.82 -5.32
CA GLU A 60 23.31 -1.06 -4.79
C GLU A 60 24.32 -1.96 -4.07
N ALA A 61 23.85 -2.93 -3.28
CA ALA A 61 24.71 -3.90 -2.61
C ALA A 61 25.49 -4.74 -3.63
N ILE A 62 24.82 -5.30 -4.65
CA ILE A 62 25.47 -6.08 -5.70
C ILE A 62 26.51 -5.24 -6.45
N SER A 63 26.14 -4.00 -6.81
CA SER A 63 27.04 -3.05 -7.49
C SER A 63 28.29 -2.78 -6.67
N SER A 64 28.12 -2.46 -5.38
CA SER A 64 29.21 -2.11 -4.47
C SER A 64 30.14 -3.29 -4.21
N ILE A 65 29.58 -4.47 -3.97
CA ILE A 65 30.36 -5.71 -3.77
C ILE A 65 31.19 -6.02 -5.01
N PHE A 66 30.60 -5.91 -6.21
CA PHE A 66 31.32 -6.13 -7.46
C PHE A 66 32.48 -5.14 -7.63
N ALA A 67 32.19 -3.85 -7.47
CA ALA A 67 33.18 -2.78 -7.63
C ALA A 67 34.35 -2.95 -6.66
N TYR A 68 34.04 -3.21 -5.38
CA TYR A 68 35.04 -3.47 -4.34
C TYR A 68 35.89 -4.70 -4.67
N ARG A 69 35.26 -5.82 -5.03
CA ARG A 69 35.96 -7.07 -5.36
C ARG A 69 36.91 -6.89 -6.53
N ARG A 70 36.52 -6.10 -7.53
CA ARG A 70 37.36 -5.81 -8.70
C ARG A 70 38.57 -4.97 -8.33
N ALA A 71 38.36 -3.86 -7.63
CA ALA A 71 39.46 -3.01 -7.18
C ALA A 71 40.44 -3.76 -6.28
N ALA A 72 39.92 -4.56 -5.34
CA ALA A 72 40.73 -5.39 -4.43
C ALA A 72 41.55 -6.45 -5.17
N ARG A 73 40.97 -7.12 -6.19
CA ARG A 73 41.70 -8.10 -7.02
C ARG A 73 42.87 -7.48 -7.80
N GLU A 74 42.70 -6.24 -8.22
CA GLU A 74 43.72 -5.49 -8.95
C GLU A 74 44.69 -4.76 -8.00
N GLY A 75 44.54 -4.92 -6.68
CA GLY A 75 45.42 -4.32 -5.67
C GLY A 75 45.40 -2.79 -5.66
N ARG A 76 44.34 -2.17 -6.16
CA ARG A 76 44.21 -0.72 -6.32
C ARG A 76 43.01 -0.17 -5.57
N THR A 77 42.98 1.15 -5.40
CA THR A 77 41.84 1.86 -4.81
C THR A 77 40.62 1.78 -5.71
N LEU A 78 39.44 1.85 -5.09
CA LEU A 78 38.16 1.93 -5.77
C LEU A 78 38.10 3.19 -6.64
N THR A 79 37.68 3.04 -7.90
CA THR A 79 37.52 4.17 -8.83
C THR A 79 36.07 4.31 -9.29
N LEU A 80 35.75 5.46 -9.88
CA LEU A 80 34.42 5.69 -10.45
C LEU A 80 34.07 4.68 -11.56
N LYS A 81 35.08 4.19 -12.30
CA LYS A 81 34.89 3.18 -13.34
C LYS A 81 34.38 1.86 -12.75
N ASP A 82 34.91 1.44 -11.60
CA ASP A 82 34.47 0.21 -10.93
C ASP A 82 33.01 0.31 -10.47
N LEU A 83 32.61 1.48 -9.96
CA LEU A 83 31.23 1.75 -9.56
C LEU A 83 30.29 1.72 -10.75
N GLN A 84 30.69 2.28 -11.89
CA GLN A 84 29.90 2.22 -13.13
C GLN A 84 29.76 0.79 -13.66
N GLU A 85 30.85 0.02 -13.64
CA GLU A 85 30.84 -1.38 -14.05
C GLU A 85 30.04 -2.25 -13.08
N GLY A 86 30.12 -1.99 -11.77
CA GLY A 86 29.28 -2.59 -10.74
C GLY A 86 27.79 -2.31 -10.95
N SER A 87 27.42 -1.08 -11.30
CA SER A 87 26.03 -0.71 -11.57
C SER A 87 25.49 -1.40 -12.84
N ARG A 88 26.31 -1.52 -13.88
CA ARG A 88 25.96 -2.31 -15.08
C ARG A 88 25.82 -3.79 -14.75
N PHE A 89 26.75 -4.34 -13.97
CA PHE A 89 26.69 -5.72 -13.52
C PHE A 89 25.42 -6.01 -12.72
N ALA A 90 25.08 -5.14 -11.75
CA ALA A 90 23.87 -5.30 -10.94
C ALA A 90 22.59 -5.28 -11.78
N GLN A 91 22.51 -4.44 -12.81
CA GLN A 91 21.39 -4.43 -13.75
C GLN A 91 21.25 -5.74 -14.52
N THR A 92 22.35 -6.32 -14.98
CA THR A 92 22.33 -7.59 -15.70
C THR A 92 22.03 -8.76 -14.76
N ALA A 93 22.65 -8.80 -13.58
CA ALA A 93 22.49 -9.86 -12.60
C ALA A 93 21.05 -9.96 -12.06
N LEU A 94 20.34 -8.83 -11.93
CA LEU A 94 18.93 -8.80 -11.50
C LEU A 94 17.95 -9.09 -12.64
N LYS A 95 18.36 -8.94 -13.90
CA LYS A 95 17.54 -9.29 -15.09
C LYS A 95 17.71 -10.75 -15.52
N ALA A 96 18.71 -11.45 -15.00
CA ALA A 96 18.92 -12.86 -15.32
C ALA A 96 17.76 -13.70 -14.75
N PRO A 97 17.13 -14.58 -15.54
CA PRO A 97 16.17 -15.54 -15.00
C PRO A 97 16.87 -16.41 -13.95
N ARG A 98 16.20 -16.64 -12.82
CA ARG A 98 16.69 -17.53 -11.75
C ARG A 98 16.62 -18.99 -12.17
#